data_AF-A0A9P3EUT6-F1
#
_entry.id   AF-A0A9P3EUT6-F1
#
_cell.length_a   1.000
_cell.length_b   1.000
_cell.length_c   1.000
_cell.angle_alpha   90.00
_cell.angle_beta   90.00
_cell.angle_gamma   90.00
#
_symmetry.space_group_name_H-M   'P 1'
#
loop_
_entity.id
_entity.type
_entity.pdbx_description
1 polymer ?
#
loop_
_entity_poly.entity_id
_entity_poly.type
_entity_poly.pdbx_seq_one_letter_code
_entity_poly.pdbx_strand_id
1 'polypeptide(L)'
;MATSQKKHTDASWPHQLHMYHRYKHQRATQHLVDLYEADRNNPDETQAEQARSAIRHIESINSRIRDLNKEFDLPVDLGVIDYAAFIYGWNQKGDRDFLKEQLERFCERKQYMRGWSRLPPVHDYEYPISQDKQRHEPWDAVVHWLSLIWSLLRQHPKLEVIDDLEEMLLRYTGNEQSSAISMGSDCQFDVLGALVSLHEMSRLLDLTGIRACPSNTEWAYEHQRQQLRCMCEFNGCPSEWIPAALAQRK
;
A
#
# COMPACT_ATOMS: atom_id res chain seq x y z
N MET A 1 -49.92 -4.78 -27.86
CA MET A 1 -49.46 -5.75 -26.85
C MET A 1 -48.03 -5.41 -26.50
N ALA A 2 -47.83 -4.67 -25.40
CA ALA A 2 -46.51 -4.26 -24.92
C ALA A 2 -46.19 -5.10 -23.68
N THR A 3 -45.32 -6.09 -23.82
CA THR A 3 -44.77 -6.83 -22.67
C THR A 3 -43.68 -5.98 -22.04
N SER A 4 -44.09 -5.29 -20.98
CA SER A 4 -43.22 -4.62 -20.01
C SER A 4 -42.38 -5.68 -19.29
N GLN A 5 -41.12 -5.85 -19.71
CA GLN A 5 -40.13 -6.55 -18.90
C GLN A 5 -39.75 -5.65 -17.73
N LYS A 6 -40.26 -6.02 -16.55
CA LYS A 6 -39.84 -5.47 -15.27
C LYS A 6 -38.32 -5.61 -15.13
N LYS A 7 -37.62 -4.47 -15.15
CA LYS A 7 -36.29 -4.31 -14.56
C LYS A 7 -36.37 -4.76 -13.10
N HIS A 8 -35.80 -5.92 -12.79
CA HIS A 8 -35.51 -6.29 -11.41
C HIS A 8 -34.38 -5.38 -10.92
N THR A 9 -34.71 -4.55 -9.96
CA THR A 9 -33.92 -3.46 -9.39
C THR A 9 -32.70 -3.96 -8.60
N ASP A 10 -31.52 -3.80 -9.20
CA ASP A 10 -30.20 -3.29 -8.77
C ASP A 10 -29.76 -3.11 -7.30
N ALA A 11 -30.55 -3.44 -6.28
CA ALA A 11 -30.14 -3.22 -4.88
C ALA A 11 -29.39 -4.42 -4.23
N SER A 12 -29.44 -5.63 -4.82
CA SER A 12 -28.80 -6.82 -4.21
C SER A 12 -27.32 -7.00 -4.58
N TRP A 13 -26.88 -6.43 -5.70
CA TRP A 13 -25.54 -6.65 -6.24
C TRP A 13 -24.41 -6.08 -5.37
N PRO A 14 -24.51 -4.83 -4.85
CA PRO A 14 -23.47 -4.29 -3.98
C PRO A 14 -23.32 -5.10 -2.68
N HIS A 15 -24.43 -5.59 -2.13
CA HIS A 15 -24.42 -6.43 -0.93
C HIS A 15 -23.80 -7.81 -1.19
N GLN A 16 -24.16 -8.46 -2.31
CA GLN A 16 -23.60 -9.77 -2.67
C GLN A 16 -22.10 -9.70 -2.95
N LEU A 17 -21.62 -8.62 -3.59
CA LEU A 17 -20.19 -8.46 -3.84
C LEU A 17 -19.42 -8.15 -2.56
N HIS A 18 -19.95 -7.32 -1.67
CA HIS A 18 -19.34 -7.09 -0.36
C HIS A 18 -19.23 -8.40 0.44
N MET A 19 -20.29 -9.22 0.43
CA MET A 19 -20.27 -10.56 1.02
C MET A 19 -19.24 -11.49 0.35
N TYR A 20 -19.05 -11.36 -0.96
CA TYR A 20 -18.05 -12.11 -1.71
C TYR A 20 -16.62 -11.71 -1.32
N HIS A 21 -16.30 -10.41 -1.29
CA HIS A 21 -14.99 -9.92 -0.83
C HIS A 21 -14.73 -10.41 0.59
N ARG A 22 -15.73 -10.33 1.46
CA ARG A 22 -15.68 -10.84 2.83
C ARG A 22 -15.33 -12.32 2.91
N TYR A 23 -16.00 -13.14 2.13
CA TYR A 23 -15.71 -14.57 2.03
C TYR A 23 -14.29 -14.84 1.50
N LYS A 24 -13.81 -14.04 0.55
CA LYS A 24 -12.46 -14.18 -0.01
C LYS A 24 -11.37 -13.79 0.98
N HIS A 25 -11.56 -12.71 1.73
CA HIS A 25 -10.65 -12.35 2.81
C HIS A 25 -10.64 -13.43 3.89
N GLN A 26 -11.78 -13.99 4.29
CA GLN A 26 -11.79 -15.12 5.23
C GLN A 26 -10.91 -16.28 4.75
N ARG A 27 -10.95 -16.62 3.46
CA ARG A 27 -10.09 -17.66 2.90
C ARG A 27 -8.61 -17.27 2.86
N ALA A 28 -8.30 -15.99 2.67
CA ALA A 28 -6.94 -15.51 2.60
C ALA A 28 -6.25 -15.37 3.97
N THR A 29 -7.01 -15.39 5.08
CA THR A 29 -6.43 -15.28 6.44
C THR A 29 -5.34 -16.31 6.68
N GLN A 30 -5.56 -17.59 6.34
CA GLN A 30 -4.54 -18.62 6.56
C GLN A 30 -3.27 -18.31 5.76
N HIS A 31 -3.41 -17.85 4.51
CA HIS A 31 -2.26 -17.48 3.69
C HIS A 31 -1.49 -16.29 4.26
N LEU A 32 -2.17 -15.31 4.87
CA LEU A 32 -1.50 -14.22 5.58
C LEU A 32 -0.79 -14.69 6.86
N VAL A 33 -1.32 -15.69 7.56
CA VAL A 33 -0.63 -16.34 8.68
C VAL A 33 0.64 -17.03 8.21
N ASP A 34 0.55 -17.83 7.14
CA ASP A 34 1.71 -18.54 6.56
C ASP A 34 2.81 -17.53 6.14
N LEU A 35 2.43 -16.38 5.59
CA LEU A 35 3.37 -15.31 5.25
C LEU A 35 4.02 -14.67 6.47
N TYR A 36 3.24 -14.40 7.52
CA TYR A 36 3.75 -13.82 8.76
C TYR A 36 4.76 -14.74 9.46
N GLU A 37 4.46 -16.05 9.50
CA GLU A 37 5.34 -17.04 10.11
C GLU A 37 6.66 -17.19 9.35
N ALA A 38 6.61 -17.15 8.02
CA ALA A 38 7.81 -17.20 7.18
C ALA A 38 8.67 -15.92 7.30
N ASP A 39 8.04 -14.75 7.43
CA ASP A 39 8.74 -13.46 7.59
C ASP A 39 9.50 -13.38 8.94
N ARG A 40 8.94 -13.96 10.01
CA ARG A 40 9.51 -13.88 11.37
C ARG A 40 10.64 -14.86 11.67
N ASN A 41 10.72 -15.99 10.99
CA ASN A 41 11.42 -17.17 11.50
C ASN A 41 12.66 -17.62 10.71
N ASN A 42 13.44 -16.73 10.06
CA ASN A 42 14.60 -17.13 9.23
C ASN A 42 14.29 -18.41 8.43
N PRO A 43 13.33 -18.33 7.52
CA PRO A 43 12.52 -19.48 7.13
C PRO A 43 13.40 -20.61 6.59
N ASP A 44 13.13 -21.83 7.04
CA ASP A 44 13.68 -22.99 6.36
C ASP A 44 13.06 -23.14 4.94
N GLU A 45 13.60 -24.04 4.12
CA GLU A 45 13.11 -24.23 2.74
C GLU A 45 11.62 -24.57 2.69
N THR A 46 11.10 -25.25 3.73
CA THR A 46 9.68 -25.62 3.81
C THR A 46 8.82 -24.38 4.03
N GLN A 47 9.20 -23.53 4.98
CA GLN A 47 8.52 -22.26 5.26
C GLN A 47 8.61 -21.28 4.09
N ALA A 48 9.75 -21.25 3.40
CA ALA A 48 9.91 -20.46 2.18
C ALA A 48 8.97 -20.93 1.07
N GLU A 49 8.80 -22.25 0.87
CA GLU A 49 7.85 -22.79 -0.10
C GLU A 49 6.39 -22.54 0.32
N GLN A 50 6.08 -22.63 1.61
CA GLN A 50 4.76 -22.27 2.14
C GLN A 50 4.42 -20.80 1.85
N ALA A 51 5.36 -19.88 2.08
CA ALA A 51 5.19 -18.47 1.74
C ALA A 51 4.97 -18.26 0.23
N ARG A 52 5.76 -18.92 -0.64
CA ARG A 52 5.56 -18.87 -2.10
C ARG A 52 4.19 -19.42 -2.51
N SER A 53 3.72 -20.48 -1.87
CA SER A 53 2.38 -21.03 -2.07
C SER A 53 1.28 -20.06 -1.62
N ALA A 54 1.43 -19.45 -0.45
CA ALA A 54 0.52 -18.45 0.08
C ALA A 54 0.38 -17.23 -0.84
N ILE A 55 1.50 -16.71 -1.37
CA ILE A 55 1.48 -15.63 -2.38
C ILE A 55 0.67 -16.04 -3.61
N ARG A 56 0.91 -17.23 -4.17
CA ARG A 56 0.17 -17.72 -5.35
C ARG A 56 -1.33 -17.82 -5.09
N HIS A 57 -1.72 -18.27 -3.90
CA HIS A 57 -3.13 -18.36 -3.53
C HIS A 57 -3.78 -16.98 -3.36
N ILE A 58 -3.09 -16.04 -2.71
CA ILE A 58 -3.56 -14.66 -2.59
C ILE A 58 -3.70 -14.00 -3.97
N GLU A 59 -2.73 -14.19 -4.87
CA GLU A 59 -2.82 -13.67 -6.24
C GLU A 59 -3.97 -14.30 -7.05
N SER A 60 -4.23 -15.59 -6.87
CA SER A 60 -5.41 -16.24 -7.46
C SER A 60 -6.72 -15.64 -6.94
N ILE A 61 -6.80 -15.37 -5.63
CA ILE A 61 -7.94 -14.67 -5.03
C ILE A 61 -8.09 -13.26 -5.62
N ASN A 62 -6.99 -12.50 -5.68
CA ASN A 62 -6.95 -11.13 -6.21
C ASN A 62 -7.35 -11.08 -7.68
N SER A 63 -6.85 -11.99 -8.52
CA SER A 63 -7.26 -12.10 -9.92
C SER A 63 -8.77 -12.24 -10.05
N ARG A 64 -9.38 -13.14 -9.27
CA ARG A 64 -10.82 -13.34 -9.32
C ARG A 64 -11.62 -12.14 -8.78
N ILE A 65 -11.10 -11.45 -7.77
CA ILE A 65 -11.70 -10.20 -7.28
C ILE A 65 -11.69 -9.14 -8.39
N ARG A 66 -10.55 -8.95 -9.07
CA ARG A 66 -10.43 -8.01 -10.20
C ARG A 66 -11.37 -8.34 -11.34
N ASP A 67 -11.50 -9.62 -11.70
CA ASP A 67 -12.43 -10.07 -12.75
C ASP A 67 -13.87 -9.72 -12.41
N LEU A 68 -14.28 -9.93 -11.16
CA LEU A 68 -15.63 -9.60 -10.69
C LEU A 68 -15.82 -8.09 -10.60
N ASN A 69 -14.85 -7.33 -10.10
CA ASN A 69 -14.94 -5.87 -10.07
C ASN A 69 -15.16 -5.32 -11.48
N LYS A 70 -14.44 -5.86 -12.48
CA LYS A 70 -14.64 -5.52 -13.88
C LYS A 70 -16.03 -5.91 -14.41
N GLU A 71 -16.51 -7.11 -14.07
CA GLU A 71 -17.85 -7.60 -14.44
C GLU A 71 -18.96 -6.69 -13.90
N PHE A 72 -18.75 -6.07 -12.73
CA PHE A 72 -19.72 -5.21 -12.05
C PHE A 72 -19.43 -3.70 -12.16
N ASP A 73 -18.52 -3.28 -13.05
CA ASP A 73 -18.13 -1.87 -13.27
C ASP A 73 -17.68 -1.13 -11.99
N LEU A 74 -16.83 -1.79 -11.21
CA LEU A 74 -16.25 -1.28 -9.97
C LEU A 74 -14.75 -1.01 -10.14
N PRO A 75 -14.15 -0.20 -9.24
CA PRO A 75 -12.71 -0.01 -9.23
C PRO A 75 -11.99 -1.36 -9.19
N VAL A 76 -11.03 -1.55 -10.11
CA VAL A 76 -10.35 -2.84 -10.30
C VAL A 76 -9.70 -3.34 -9.01
N ASP A 77 -9.18 -2.43 -8.20
CA ASP A 77 -8.47 -2.74 -6.95
C ASP A 77 -9.38 -2.82 -5.71
N LEU A 78 -10.69 -2.65 -5.86
CA LEU A 78 -11.63 -2.73 -4.74
C LEU A 78 -11.59 -4.14 -4.10
N GLY A 79 -11.26 -4.21 -2.81
CA GLY A 79 -11.21 -5.46 -2.06
C GLY A 79 -10.03 -6.39 -2.41
N VAL A 80 -9.14 -5.98 -3.31
CA VAL A 80 -7.87 -6.69 -3.60
C VAL A 80 -7.00 -6.70 -2.35
N ILE A 81 -6.34 -7.82 -2.07
CA ILE A 81 -5.50 -8.04 -0.89
C ILE A 81 -4.07 -7.61 -1.20
N ASP A 82 -3.60 -6.54 -0.57
CA ASP A 82 -2.22 -6.06 -0.68
C ASP A 82 -1.32 -6.70 0.38
N TYR A 83 -0.96 -7.97 0.16
CA TYR A 83 -0.07 -8.70 1.08
C TYR A 83 1.33 -8.08 1.16
N ALA A 84 1.77 -7.32 0.15
CA ALA A 84 3.07 -6.66 0.16
C ALA A 84 3.10 -5.49 1.16
N ALA A 85 1.98 -4.76 1.31
CA ALA A 85 1.83 -3.74 2.34
C ALA A 85 1.83 -4.35 3.76
N PHE A 86 1.25 -5.54 3.95
CA PHE A 86 1.34 -6.28 5.21
C PHE A 86 2.79 -6.66 5.55
N ILE A 87 3.52 -7.26 4.60
CA ILE A 87 4.94 -7.61 4.78
C ILE A 87 5.77 -6.35 5.10
N TYR A 88 5.52 -5.24 4.41
CA TYR A 88 6.16 -3.96 4.72
C TYR A 88 5.89 -3.52 6.17
N GLY A 89 4.62 -3.58 6.59
CA GLY A 89 4.21 -3.24 7.95
C GLY A 89 4.88 -4.12 9.01
N TRP A 90 4.89 -5.44 8.82
CA TRP A 90 5.50 -6.39 9.77
C TRP A 90 6.99 -6.19 9.97
N ASN A 91 7.68 -5.69 8.93
CA ASN A 91 9.10 -5.39 8.92
C ASN A 91 9.46 -4.00 9.46
N GLN A 92 8.48 -3.17 9.81
CA GLN A 92 8.75 -1.88 10.44
C GLN A 92 9.41 -2.06 11.81
N LYS A 93 10.49 -1.31 12.03
CA LYS A 93 11.16 -1.25 13.32
C LYS A 93 10.41 -0.25 14.20
N GLY A 94 9.73 -0.73 15.23
CA GLY A 94 8.97 0.15 16.11
C GLY A 94 8.33 -0.59 17.28
N ASP A 95 7.64 0.17 18.13
CA ASP A 95 6.82 -0.38 19.19
C ASP A 95 5.70 -1.25 18.61
N ARG A 96 5.46 -2.41 19.24
CA ARG A 96 4.44 -3.36 18.79
C ARG A 96 3.03 -2.77 18.92
N ASP A 97 2.79 -1.97 19.94
CA ASP A 97 1.47 -1.34 20.13
C ASP A 97 1.20 -0.30 19.04
N PHE A 98 2.21 0.49 18.69
CA PHE A 98 2.14 1.41 17.56
C PHE A 98 1.93 0.69 16.22
N LEU A 99 2.67 -0.40 15.98
CA LEU A 99 2.51 -1.21 14.75
C LEU A 99 1.09 -1.78 14.64
N LYS A 100 0.52 -2.26 15.75
CA LYS A 100 -0.85 -2.78 15.78
C LYS A 100 -1.86 -1.69 15.42
N GLU A 101 -1.69 -0.48 15.93
CA GLU A 101 -2.55 0.65 15.60
C GLU A 101 -2.48 1.03 14.11
N GLN A 102 -1.28 1.07 13.53
CA GLN A 102 -1.12 1.33 12.08
C GLN A 102 -1.77 0.24 11.24
N LEU A 103 -1.61 -1.03 11.62
CA LEU A 103 -2.26 -2.15 10.96
C LEU A 103 -3.78 -2.11 11.08
N GLU A 104 -4.32 -1.71 12.23
CA GLU A 104 -5.78 -1.53 12.42
C GLU A 104 -6.32 -0.48 11.46
N ARG A 105 -5.64 0.65 11.33
CA ARG A 105 -6.01 1.72 10.38
C ARG A 105 -5.88 1.29 8.94
N PHE A 106 -4.80 0.60 8.60
CA PHE A 106 -4.62 0.04 7.26
C PHE A 106 -5.77 -0.91 6.90
N CYS A 107 -6.13 -1.83 7.81
CA CYS A 107 -7.24 -2.75 7.60
C CYS A 107 -8.58 -2.03 7.50
N GLU A 108 -8.82 -1.01 8.31
CA GLU A 108 -10.03 -0.19 8.28
C GLU A 108 -10.17 0.58 6.95
N ARG A 109 -9.12 1.29 6.50
CA ARG A 109 -9.12 2.02 5.22
C ARG A 109 -9.36 1.08 4.04
N LYS A 110 -8.79 -0.13 4.08
CA LYS A 110 -8.96 -1.15 3.03
C LYS A 110 -10.19 -2.02 3.17
N GLN A 111 -10.97 -1.86 4.25
CA GLN A 111 -12.11 -2.72 4.58
C GLN A 111 -11.73 -4.21 4.61
N TYR A 112 -10.50 -4.50 5.06
CA TYR A 112 -10.02 -5.87 5.29
C TYR A 112 -10.63 -6.48 6.55
N MET A 113 -10.24 -7.69 6.92
CA MET A 113 -10.60 -8.26 8.21
C MET A 113 -9.90 -7.51 9.34
N ARG A 114 -10.64 -7.12 10.38
CA ARG A 114 -10.04 -6.55 11.60
C ARG A 114 -8.98 -7.48 12.18
N GLY A 115 -9.22 -8.78 12.16
CA GLY A 115 -8.28 -9.78 12.65
C GLY A 115 -6.92 -9.78 11.94
N TRP A 116 -6.82 -9.22 10.72
CA TRP A 116 -5.56 -9.09 10.02
C TRP A 116 -4.64 -8.02 10.60
N SER A 117 -5.15 -7.13 11.46
CA SER A 117 -4.31 -6.20 12.20
C SER A 117 -3.58 -6.83 13.38
N ARG A 118 -3.97 -8.05 13.77
CA ARG A 118 -3.31 -8.80 14.84
C ARG A 118 -2.04 -9.47 14.32
N LEU A 119 -1.13 -9.76 15.24
CA LEU A 119 0.16 -10.40 14.96
C LEU A 119 0.28 -11.66 15.83
N PRO A 120 0.06 -12.88 15.29
CA PRO A 120 -0.29 -13.18 13.90
C PRO A 120 -1.73 -12.78 13.51
N PRO A 121 -2.03 -12.67 12.19
CA PRO A 121 -3.39 -12.46 11.69
C PRO A 121 -4.38 -13.52 12.19
N VAL A 122 -5.64 -13.14 12.40
CA VAL A 122 -6.71 -14.08 12.84
C VAL A 122 -8.02 -13.88 12.08
N HIS A 123 -8.93 -14.85 12.20
CA HIS A 123 -10.29 -14.73 11.68
C HIS A 123 -11.15 -13.85 12.61
N ASP A 124 -11.20 -12.54 12.33
CA ASP A 124 -12.09 -11.60 13.01
C ASP A 124 -12.54 -10.51 12.01
N TYR A 125 -13.85 -10.34 11.85
CA TYR A 125 -14.46 -9.39 10.90
C TYR A 125 -15.17 -8.22 11.58
N GLU A 126 -15.24 -8.21 12.91
CA GLU A 126 -16.09 -7.28 13.64
C GLU A 126 -15.39 -5.94 13.86
N TYR A 127 -15.66 -5.00 12.96
CA TYR A 127 -15.40 -3.59 13.22
C TYR A 127 -16.50 -3.03 14.13
N PRO A 128 -16.16 -2.25 15.17
CA PRO A 128 -17.16 -1.43 15.84
C PRO A 128 -17.82 -0.52 14.80
N ILE A 129 -19.11 -0.22 14.97
CA ILE A 129 -19.83 0.75 14.12
C ILE A 129 -19.01 2.03 14.09
N SER A 130 -18.49 2.41 12.92
CA SER A 130 -17.57 3.54 12.82
C SER A 130 -18.29 4.80 13.28
N GLN A 131 -17.75 5.44 14.32
CA GLN A 131 -18.04 6.86 14.50
C GLN A 131 -17.29 7.55 13.37
N ASP A 132 -18.01 8.23 12.48
CA ASP A 132 -17.47 9.07 11.42
C ASP A 132 -16.40 10.00 12.00
N LYS A 133 -15.15 9.54 11.97
CA LYS A 133 -13.98 10.37 12.13
C LYS A 133 -13.42 10.47 10.72
N GLN A 134 -13.99 11.36 9.92
CA GLN A 134 -13.30 11.95 8.78
C GLN A 134 -12.04 12.62 9.33
N ARG A 135 -10.99 11.83 9.55
CA ARG A 135 -9.67 12.34 9.88
C ARG A 135 -9.11 12.85 8.57
N HIS A 136 -9.05 14.17 8.44
CA HIS A 136 -8.34 14.81 7.34
C HIS A 136 -6.85 14.55 7.54
N GLU A 137 -6.29 13.62 6.75
CA GLU A 137 -4.85 13.40 6.70
C GLU A 137 -4.24 14.46 5.76
N PRO A 138 -3.18 15.20 6.16
CA PRO A 138 -2.62 16.32 5.40
C PRO A 138 -1.73 15.87 4.23
N TRP A 139 -2.14 14.82 3.51
CA TRP A 139 -1.34 14.27 2.41
C TRP A 139 -1.15 15.24 1.26
N ASP A 140 -2.11 16.13 1.04
CA ASP A 140 -2.06 17.08 -0.08
C ASP A 140 -0.73 17.82 -0.11
N ALA A 141 -0.29 18.44 1.00
CA ALA A 141 0.99 19.14 1.02
C ALA A 141 2.17 18.18 0.75
N VAL A 142 2.27 17.08 1.50
CA VAL A 142 3.40 16.15 1.39
C VAL A 142 3.54 15.56 -0.02
N VAL A 143 2.42 15.14 -0.62
CA VAL A 143 2.39 14.55 -1.97
C VAL A 143 2.87 15.54 -3.03
N HIS A 144 2.46 16.81 -2.94
CA HIS A 144 2.90 17.83 -3.89
C HIS A 144 4.41 18.08 -3.80
N TRP A 145 4.96 18.11 -2.59
CA TRP A 145 6.41 18.29 -2.38
C TRP A 145 7.20 17.10 -2.93
N LEU A 146 6.81 15.87 -2.60
CA LEU A 146 7.47 14.67 -3.10
C LEU A 146 7.41 14.57 -4.64
N SER A 147 6.28 14.97 -5.23
CA SER A 147 6.11 15.04 -6.69
C SER A 147 7.04 16.06 -7.35
N LEU A 148 7.20 17.23 -6.72
CA LEU A 148 8.10 18.28 -7.18
C LEU A 148 9.57 17.84 -7.09
N ILE A 149 9.98 17.30 -5.94
CA ILE A 149 11.34 16.79 -5.71
C ILE A 149 11.68 15.71 -6.73
N TRP A 150 10.78 14.74 -6.95
CA TRP A 150 10.97 13.73 -7.99
C TRP A 150 11.13 14.34 -9.40
N SER A 151 10.32 15.35 -9.73
CA SER A 151 10.39 16.03 -11.03
C SER A 151 11.74 16.73 -11.22
N LEU A 152 12.28 17.35 -10.17
CA LEU A 152 13.59 18.01 -10.18
C LEU A 152 14.73 17.00 -10.24
N LEU A 153 14.68 15.93 -9.45
CA LEU A 153 15.66 14.84 -9.47
C LEU A 153 15.81 14.23 -10.86
N ARG A 154 14.70 14.09 -11.60
CA ARG A 154 14.72 13.57 -12.97
C ARG A 154 15.36 14.50 -14.00
N GLN A 155 15.26 15.81 -13.80
CA GLN A 155 15.76 16.80 -14.77
C GLN A 155 17.20 17.18 -14.46
N HIS A 156 17.49 17.41 -13.19
CA HIS A 156 18.76 17.95 -12.71
C HIS A 156 19.06 17.43 -11.29
N PRO A 157 19.61 16.21 -11.16
CA PRO A 157 19.81 15.54 -9.87
C PRO A 157 20.85 16.20 -8.94
N LYS A 158 21.50 17.28 -9.37
CA LYS A 158 22.54 18.00 -8.61
C LYS A 158 22.16 19.45 -8.29
N LEU A 159 20.88 19.81 -8.37
CA LEU A 159 20.45 21.15 -8.01
C LEU A 159 20.43 21.31 -6.49
N GLU A 160 21.14 22.31 -5.98
CA GLU A 160 21.13 22.69 -4.55
C GLU A 160 19.72 22.98 -4.03
N VAL A 161 18.81 23.46 -4.90
CA VAL A 161 17.40 23.70 -4.54
C VAL A 161 16.67 22.43 -4.09
N ILE A 162 17.14 21.23 -4.48
CA ILE A 162 16.55 19.97 -4.03
C ILE A 162 16.81 19.79 -2.54
N ASP A 163 18.04 20.04 -2.08
CA ASP A 163 18.41 19.93 -0.66
C ASP A 163 17.59 20.92 0.20
N ASP A 164 17.41 22.15 -0.28
CA ASP A 164 16.57 23.17 0.37
C ASP A 164 15.10 22.70 0.49
N LEU A 165 14.55 22.11 -0.58
CA LEU A 165 13.18 21.59 -0.59
C LEU A 165 13.02 20.40 0.36
N GLU A 166 13.99 19.50 0.40
CA GLU A 166 14.00 18.35 1.30
C GLU A 166 14.06 18.77 2.77
N GLU A 167 14.93 19.74 3.09
CA GLU A 167 15.02 20.28 4.44
C GLU A 167 13.70 20.96 4.85
N MET A 168 13.10 21.76 3.98
CA MET A 168 11.81 22.39 4.26
C MET A 168 10.70 21.37 4.47
N LEU A 169 10.64 20.31 3.66
CA LEU A 169 9.66 19.24 3.81
C LEU A 169 9.84 18.50 5.15
N LEU A 170 11.07 18.13 5.50
CA LEU A 170 11.36 17.47 6.77
C LEU A 170 10.98 18.35 7.97
N ARG A 171 11.28 19.65 7.91
CA ARG A 171 10.86 20.62 8.94
C ARG A 171 9.34 20.75 9.01
N TYR A 172 8.66 20.83 7.88
CA TYR A 172 7.19 20.87 7.82
C TYR A 172 6.60 19.66 8.53
N THR A 173 7.05 18.46 8.18
CA THR A 173 6.53 17.22 8.79
C THR A 173 6.98 17.02 10.24
N GLY A 174 8.17 17.49 10.63
CA GLY A 174 8.64 17.43 12.01
C GLY A 174 7.89 18.40 12.95
N ASN A 175 7.53 19.58 12.45
CA ASN A 175 6.71 20.55 13.17
C ASN A 175 5.26 20.07 13.28
N GLU A 176 4.67 19.57 12.20
CA GLU A 176 3.33 18.98 12.20
C GLU A 176 3.25 17.72 13.08
N GLN A 177 4.26 16.85 13.09
CA GLN A 177 4.29 15.70 14.01
C GLN A 177 4.37 16.14 15.48
N SER A 178 5.11 17.22 15.75
CA SER A 178 5.20 17.82 17.10
C SER A 178 3.89 18.48 17.54
N SER A 179 3.13 19.04 16.60
CA SER A 179 1.79 19.61 16.81
C SER A 179 0.68 18.55 16.84
N ALA A 180 0.83 17.44 16.13
CA ALA A 180 -0.14 16.34 16.03
C ALA A 180 -0.20 15.49 17.31
N ILE A 181 0.84 15.50 18.15
CA ILE A 181 0.80 14.98 19.53
C ILE A 181 -0.31 15.69 20.35
N SER A 182 -0.76 16.88 19.92
CA SER A 182 -1.88 17.64 20.50
C SER A 182 -3.24 17.36 19.83
N MET A 183 -3.28 16.80 18.61
CA MET A 183 -4.51 16.69 17.79
C MET A 183 -4.74 15.35 17.05
N GLY A 184 -4.14 14.23 17.50
CA GLY A 184 -4.58 12.88 17.13
C GLY A 184 -4.45 12.51 15.64
N SER A 185 -3.59 13.21 14.89
CA SER A 185 -3.15 12.83 13.56
C SER A 185 -1.93 11.91 13.67
N ASP A 186 -2.20 10.66 14.03
CA ASP A 186 -1.18 9.66 14.40
C ASP A 186 -0.66 8.82 13.20
N CYS A 187 -0.81 9.29 11.95
CA CYS A 187 -0.26 8.59 10.79
C CYS A 187 1.19 9.07 10.55
N GLN A 188 2.17 8.25 10.94
CA GLN A 188 3.59 8.57 10.81
C GLN A 188 4.12 8.07 9.47
N PHE A 189 4.00 8.90 8.43
CA PHE A 189 4.66 8.62 7.16
C PHE A 189 6.15 8.95 7.24
N ASP A 190 7.00 7.99 6.87
CA ASP A 190 8.46 8.16 6.84
C ASP A 190 8.88 8.94 5.59
N VAL A 191 8.78 10.27 5.69
CA VAL A 191 9.19 11.22 4.65
C VAL A 191 10.67 11.03 4.28
N LEU A 192 11.53 10.81 5.27
CA LEU A 192 12.96 10.63 5.02
C LEU A 192 13.20 9.36 4.20
N GLY A 193 12.56 8.25 4.57
CA GLY A 193 12.57 7.01 3.79
C GLY A 193 12.04 7.20 2.37
N ALA A 194 11.00 8.03 2.19
CA ALA A 194 10.48 8.37 0.87
C ALA A 194 11.52 9.13 0.03
N LEU A 195 12.17 10.15 0.58
CA LEU A 195 13.21 10.93 -0.09
C LEU A 195 14.40 10.06 -0.48
N VAL A 196 14.89 9.22 0.43
CA VAL A 196 15.97 8.26 0.16
C VAL A 196 15.58 7.34 -1.01
N SER A 197 14.34 6.85 -1.04
CA SER A 197 13.83 6.00 -2.12
C SER A 197 13.83 6.75 -3.46
N LEU A 198 13.40 8.03 -3.48
CA LEU A 198 13.40 8.86 -4.70
C LEU A 198 14.80 9.12 -5.25
N HIS A 199 15.77 9.42 -4.38
CA HIS A 199 17.17 9.58 -4.77
C HIS A 199 17.74 8.31 -5.37
N GLU A 200 17.52 7.18 -4.70
CA GLU A 200 18.01 5.88 -5.20
C GLU A 200 17.37 5.53 -6.54
N MET A 201 16.06 5.75 -6.69
CA MET A 201 15.36 5.58 -7.96
C MET A 201 15.92 6.49 -9.06
N SER A 202 16.24 7.75 -8.76
CA SER A 202 16.86 8.67 -9.71
C SER A 202 18.24 8.18 -10.14
N ARG A 203 19.08 7.79 -9.17
CA ARG A 203 20.42 7.22 -9.41
C ARG A 203 20.36 5.96 -10.29
N LEU A 204 19.38 5.09 -10.07
CA LEU A 204 19.17 3.89 -10.88
C LEU A 204 18.78 4.24 -12.33
N LEU A 205 17.95 5.27 -12.53
CA LEU A 205 17.60 5.75 -13.88
C LEU A 205 18.83 6.24 -14.66
N ASP A 206 19.70 7.01 -14.01
CA ASP A 206 20.96 7.47 -14.62
C ASP A 206 21.84 6.29 -15.05
N LEU A 207 21.91 5.24 -14.21
CA LEU A 207 22.69 4.04 -14.52
C LEU A 207 22.11 3.24 -15.70
N THR A 208 20.79 3.15 -15.85
CA THR A 208 20.16 2.54 -17.04
C THR A 208 20.51 3.26 -18.34
N GLY A 209 20.72 4.59 -18.30
CA GLY A 209 21.15 5.36 -19.47
C GLY A 209 22.62 5.13 -19.86
N ILE A 210 23.45 4.63 -18.94
CA ILE A 210 24.92 4.55 -19.09
C ILE A 210 25.42 3.12 -19.35
N ARG A 211 24.72 2.06 -18.90
CA ARG A 211 25.25 0.67 -18.90
C ARG A 211 24.43 -0.35 -19.70
N ALA A 212 25.15 -1.36 -20.20
CA ALA A 212 24.64 -2.48 -21.01
C ALA A 212 23.94 -3.63 -20.23
N CYS A 213 23.65 -3.48 -18.94
CA CYS A 213 22.93 -4.49 -18.15
C CYS A 213 21.60 -3.94 -17.59
N PRO A 214 20.63 -3.63 -18.46
CA PRO A 214 19.38 -2.99 -18.08
C PRO A 214 18.54 -3.83 -17.11
N SER A 215 18.59 -5.17 -17.19
CA SER A 215 17.71 -6.05 -16.40
C SER A 215 17.89 -5.93 -14.88
N ASN A 216 19.12 -5.79 -14.39
CA ASN A 216 19.37 -5.70 -12.95
C ASN A 216 19.01 -4.33 -12.39
N THR A 217 19.30 -3.27 -13.15
CA THR A 217 18.98 -1.90 -12.75
C THR A 217 17.48 -1.64 -12.84
N GLU A 218 16.79 -2.19 -13.85
CA GLU A 218 15.32 -2.17 -13.95
C GLU A 218 14.66 -2.87 -12.77
N TRP A 219 15.14 -4.06 -12.40
CA TRP A 219 14.63 -4.78 -11.24
C TRP A 219 14.85 -4.00 -9.93
N ALA A 220 16.05 -3.43 -9.73
CA ALA A 220 16.34 -2.64 -8.55
C ALA A 220 15.47 -1.37 -8.45
N TYR A 221 15.21 -0.72 -9.58
CA TYR A 221 14.31 0.44 -9.63
C TYR A 221 12.89 0.04 -9.24
N GLU A 222 12.38 -1.05 -9.83
CA GLU A 222 11.04 -1.53 -9.56
C GLU A 222 10.90 -1.99 -8.10
N HIS A 223 11.93 -2.61 -7.53
CA HIS A 223 11.97 -2.96 -6.11
C HIS A 223 11.83 -1.71 -5.22
N GLN A 224 12.59 -0.65 -5.47
CA GLN A 224 12.49 0.59 -4.70
C GLN A 224 11.13 1.27 -4.85
N ARG A 225 10.64 1.35 -6.08
CA ARG A 225 9.30 1.88 -6.39
C ARG A 225 8.21 1.11 -5.62
N GLN A 226 8.35 -0.22 -5.58
CA GLN A 226 7.42 -1.11 -4.89
C GLN A 226 7.49 -0.96 -3.37
N GLN A 227 8.67 -0.76 -2.78
CA GLN A 227 8.82 -0.46 -1.35
C GLN A 227 8.14 0.88 -0.99
N LEU A 228 8.36 1.92 -1.80
CA LEU A 228 7.70 3.21 -1.64
C LEU A 228 6.18 3.09 -1.76
N ARG A 229 5.68 2.26 -2.69
CA ARG A 229 4.24 1.96 -2.82
C ARG A 229 3.68 1.29 -1.58
N CYS A 230 4.34 0.25 -1.07
CA CYS A 230 3.91 -0.40 0.15
C CYS A 230 3.89 0.56 1.35
N MET A 231 4.88 1.45 1.46
CA MET A 231 4.93 2.47 2.50
C MET A 231 3.74 3.44 2.41
N CYS A 232 3.45 3.96 1.22
CA CYS A 232 2.33 4.89 1.03
C CYS A 232 1.02 4.20 1.39
N GLU A 233 0.82 3.00 0.86
CA GLU A 233 -0.39 2.22 1.04
C GLU A 233 -0.64 1.85 2.52
N PHE A 234 0.40 1.39 3.19
CA PHE A 234 0.35 1.05 4.62
C PHE A 234 0.01 2.25 5.50
N ASN A 235 0.52 3.44 5.16
CA ASN A 235 0.30 4.66 5.94
C ASN A 235 -0.94 5.47 5.51
N GLY A 236 -1.58 5.11 4.39
CA GLY A 236 -2.75 5.83 3.86
C GLY A 236 -2.40 7.02 2.97
N CYS A 237 -1.12 7.22 2.66
CA CYS A 237 -0.69 8.23 1.69
C CYS A 237 -1.14 7.80 0.27
N PRO A 238 -1.73 8.71 -0.52
CA PRO A 238 -2.07 8.46 -1.92
C PRO A 238 -0.86 7.87 -2.67
N SER A 239 -1.08 6.94 -3.59
CA SER A 239 0.00 6.25 -4.30
C SER A 239 0.17 6.72 -5.76
N GLU A 240 -0.73 7.59 -6.22
CA GLU A 240 -0.80 8.09 -7.60
C GLU A 240 0.39 8.97 -7.99
N TRP A 241 1.05 9.58 -7.00
CA TRP A 241 2.24 10.40 -7.21
C TRP A 241 3.52 9.59 -7.37
N ILE A 242 3.50 8.32 -6.97
CA ILE A 242 4.69 7.46 -6.99
C ILE A 242 5.19 7.37 -8.43
N PRO A 243 6.51 7.49 -8.65
CA PRO A 243 7.05 7.45 -9.99
C PRO A 243 6.58 6.23 -10.79
N ALA A 244 6.23 6.44 -12.06
CA ALA A 244 5.72 5.38 -12.93
C ALA A 244 6.73 4.25 -13.16
N ALA A 245 6.21 3.03 -13.31
CA ALA A 245 7.00 1.84 -13.65
C ALA A 245 7.74 2.03 -14.99
N LEU A 246 8.94 1.44 -15.11
CA LEU A 246 9.75 1.57 -16.33
C LEU A 246 9.05 1.02 -17.58
N ALA A 247 8.23 -0.03 -17.43
CA ALA A 247 7.47 -0.63 -18.51
C ALA A 247 6.43 0.31 -19.14
N GLN A 248 5.99 1.35 -18.43
CA GLN A 248 5.00 2.32 -18.90
C GLN A 248 5.62 3.55 -19.60
N ARG A 249 6.95 3.60 -19.73
CA ARG A 249 7.68 4.70 -20.40
C ARG A 249 8.00 4.43 -21.88
N LYS A 250 7.56 3.31 -22.43
CA LYS A 250 7.66 2.96 -23.86
C LYS A 250 6.36 3.34 -24.57
#